data_AF-A0A8B7ULR7-F1
#
_entry.id   AF-A0A8B7ULR7-F1
#
_cell.length_a   1.000
_cell.length_b   1.000
_cell.length_c   1.000
_cell.angle_alpha   90.00
_cell.angle_beta   90.00
_cell.angle_gamma   90.00
#
_symmetry.space_group_name_H-M   'P 1'
#
loop_
_entity.id
_entity.type
_entity.pdbx_description
1 polymer ?
#
loop_
_entity_poly.entity_id
_entity_poly.type
_entity_poly.pdbx_seq_one_letter_code
_entity_poly.pdbx_strand_id
1 'polypeptide(L)'
;MSGVAWTLLLVLLLLPLVPGADEEEVNAPLPQDSHTIPSLWTPDQEVMETMLGTGEPCKQDSECHSNCCVTNSLNPQKFCTPQTIFQQCVPWRKPNGHSCLYHGECHSECCVRTGYSLERFCTSKTIFLQCVPWRKRDGDLCYVHKECWSQCCLRLREISPARCIPRSGILAQCLPM
;
A
#
# COMPACT_ATOMS: atom_id res chain seq x y z
N MET A 1 14.25 -50.01 19.19
CA MET A 1 14.11 -48.57 18.90
C MET A 1 13.41 -47.94 20.09
N SER A 2 14.18 -47.42 21.05
CA SER A 2 13.70 -46.91 22.35
C SER A 2 14.43 -45.60 22.65
N GLY A 3 13.71 -44.49 22.74
CA GLY A 3 14.37 -43.17 22.84
C GLY A 3 13.46 -41.99 23.17
N VAL A 4 12.43 -42.18 23.98
CA VAL A 4 11.57 -41.08 24.48
C VAL A 4 11.21 -41.36 25.94
N ALA A 5 12.15 -41.12 26.86
CA ALA A 5 11.88 -41.21 28.31
C ALA A 5 12.77 -40.31 29.19
N TRP A 6 13.68 -39.53 28.61
CA TRP A 6 14.59 -38.64 29.35
C TRP A 6 14.61 -37.33 28.57
N THR A 7 13.78 -36.34 28.88
CA THR A 7 14.26 -35.08 29.46
C THR A 7 13.10 -34.19 29.96
N LEU A 8 11.99 -34.78 30.40
CA LEU A 8 11.01 -34.09 31.26
C LEU A 8 11.57 -33.80 32.67
N LEU A 9 12.81 -34.20 32.95
CA LEU A 9 13.47 -34.08 34.26
C LEU A 9 14.20 -32.74 34.50
N LEU A 10 14.21 -31.81 33.55
CA LEU A 10 15.01 -30.57 33.64
C LEU A 10 14.21 -29.31 34.09
N VAL A 11 12.90 -29.43 34.31
CA VAL A 11 12.02 -28.29 34.65
C VAL A 11 11.80 -28.12 36.16
N LEU A 12 12.26 -29.05 37.00
CA LEU A 12 11.95 -29.07 38.45
C LEU A 12 13.05 -28.53 39.39
N LEU A 13 14.15 -27.96 38.87
CA LEU A 13 15.33 -27.58 39.67
C LEU A 13 15.57 -26.08 39.87
N LEU A 14 14.60 -25.20 39.55
CA LEU A 14 14.74 -23.74 39.72
C LEU A 14 13.72 -23.11 40.70
N LEU A 15 13.35 -23.83 41.75
CA LEU A 15 12.66 -23.24 42.91
C LEU A 15 13.66 -23.14 44.07
N PRO A 16 14.14 -21.95 44.45
CA PRO A 16 14.80 -21.76 45.72
C PRO A 16 13.77 -21.72 46.85
N LEU A 17 14.09 -22.51 47.86
CA LEU A 17 13.43 -22.70 49.14
C LEU A 17 13.43 -21.42 49.99
N VAL A 18 12.31 -21.20 50.67
CA VAL A 18 12.14 -20.33 51.85
C VAL A 18 13.03 -20.81 53.00
N PRO A 19 13.57 -19.90 53.83
CA PRO A 19 13.53 -20.14 55.28
C PRO A 19 13.21 -18.90 56.14
N GLY A 20 12.51 -19.17 57.26
CA GLY A 20 12.42 -18.47 58.57
C GLY A 20 12.01 -16.98 58.58
N ALA A 21 10.85 -16.56 59.10
CA ALA A 21 10.32 -16.62 60.48
C ALA A 21 11.16 -15.83 61.50
N ASP A 22 10.64 -14.69 61.94
CA ASP A 22 10.74 -14.12 63.29
C ASP A 22 9.47 -13.30 63.57
N GLU A 23 8.90 -13.52 64.75
CA GLU A 23 7.68 -12.97 65.37
C GLU A 23 7.88 -11.46 65.73
N GLU A 24 6.88 -10.61 65.97
CA GLU A 24 5.98 -10.61 67.13
C GLU A 24 5.01 -9.39 67.09
N GLU A 25 3.76 -9.64 67.48
CA GLU A 25 2.74 -8.77 68.15
C GLU A 25 2.31 -7.39 67.60
N VAL A 26 1.11 -6.84 67.85
CA VAL A 26 -0.25 -7.26 68.23
C VAL A 26 -1.05 -5.94 68.22
N ASN A 27 -2.22 -5.92 67.57
CA ASN A 27 -3.50 -5.40 68.10
C ASN A 27 -4.49 -5.08 66.98
N ALA A 28 -5.56 -5.88 66.92
CA ALA A 28 -6.89 -5.46 66.49
C ALA A 28 -7.51 -4.57 67.62
N PRO A 29 -8.53 -3.70 67.41
CA PRO A 29 -9.77 -4.04 66.71
C PRO A 29 -10.43 -2.93 65.85
N LEU A 30 -11.32 -3.35 64.94
CA LEU A 30 -12.37 -2.52 64.32
C LEU A 30 -13.39 -2.07 65.38
N PRO A 31 -14.06 -0.90 65.21
CA PRO A 31 -15.36 -0.91 64.53
C PRO A 31 -15.68 0.33 63.68
N GLN A 32 -16.80 0.17 62.96
CA GLN A 32 -17.45 1.03 61.96
C GLN A 32 -17.82 2.43 62.48
N ASP A 33 -17.78 3.46 61.62
CA ASP A 33 -19.00 4.10 61.11
C ASP A 33 -18.74 5.38 60.28
N SER A 34 -19.51 5.48 59.20
CA SER A 34 -20.16 6.70 58.67
C SER A 34 -19.33 7.85 58.06
N HIS A 35 -19.88 8.32 56.94
CA HIS A 35 -19.90 9.69 56.41
C HIS A 35 -19.22 9.95 55.06
N THR A 36 -20.11 10.16 54.07
CA THR A 36 -20.08 11.22 53.05
C THR A 36 -19.68 10.80 51.63
N ILE A 37 -20.68 10.51 50.81
CA ILE A 37 -20.67 10.76 49.35
C ILE A 37 -21.48 12.05 49.14
N PRO A 38 -20.91 13.05 48.46
CA PRO A 38 -21.52 13.39 47.17
C PRO A 38 -20.50 13.68 46.05
N SER A 39 -20.90 13.19 44.87
CA SER A 39 -20.72 13.79 43.54
C SER A 39 -19.30 14.00 43.00
N LEU A 40 -18.95 13.25 41.95
CA LEU A 40 -18.73 13.82 40.61
C LEU A 40 -18.68 12.67 39.59
N TRP A 41 -19.84 12.27 39.05
CA TRP A 41 -19.86 11.45 37.84
C TRP A 41 -19.55 12.41 36.69
N THR A 42 -18.31 12.43 36.23
CA THR A 42 -17.99 12.96 34.91
C THR A 42 -18.75 12.10 33.90
N PRO A 43 -19.51 12.68 32.96
CA PRO A 43 -19.98 11.91 31.84
C PRO A 43 -18.72 11.50 31.08
N ASP A 44 -18.46 10.19 30.98
CA ASP A 44 -17.62 9.66 29.92
C ASP A 44 -18.30 10.07 28.62
N GLN A 45 -17.84 11.21 28.12
CA GLN A 45 -18.11 11.67 26.78
C GLN A 45 -17.41 10.63 25.91
N GLU A 46 -18.12 9.54 25.58
CA GLU A 46 -17.88 8.78 24.37
C GLU A 46 -17.92 9.81 23.24
N VAL A 47 -16.76 10.41 22.99
CA VAL A 47 -16.48 11.00 21.69
C VAL A 47 -16.64 9.80 20.78
N MET A 48 -17.79 9.73 20.12
CA MET A 48 -17.96 8.97 18.90
C MET A 48 -16.96 9.59 17.92
N GLU A 49 -15.67 9.27 18.09
CA GLU A 49 -14.62 9.60 17.17
C GLU A 49 -15.06 8.95 15.88
N THR A 50 -15.60 9.80 15.01
CA THR A 50 -16.16 9.36 13.75
C THR A 50 -14.96 8.89 12.95
N MET A 51 -14.76 7.57 12.89
CA MET A 51 -13.59 7.01 12.23
C MET A 51 -13.57 7.47 10.78
N LEU A 52 -12.44 8.03 10.37
CA LEU A 52 -12.23 8.61 9.06
C LEU A 52 -12.22 7.53 7.99
N GLY A 53 -12.85 7.85 6.87
CA GLY A 53 -12.93 7.01 5.68
C GLY A 53 -11.64 7.03 4.87
N THR A 54 -11.52 6.09 3.92
CA THR A 54 -10.40 6.09 2.96
C THR A 54 -10.35 7.41 2.18
N GLY A 55 -9.17 8.03 2.08
CA GLY A 55 -8.96 9.29 1.38
C GLY A 55 -9.14 10.54 2.25
N GLU A 56 -9.54 10.40 3.50
CA GLU A 56 -9.62 11.53 4.43
C GLU A 56 -8.26 11.84 5.06
N PRO A 57 -7.96 13.13 5.35
CA PRO A 57 -6.71 13.54 5.95
C PRO A 57 -6.64 13.08 7.40
N CYS A 58 -5.52 12.50 7.80
CA CYS A 58 -5.32 11.94 9.14
C CYS A 58 -3.96 12.37 9.71
N LYS A 59 -3.79 12.27 11.03
CA LYS A 59 -2.47 12.42 11.67
C LYS A 59 -1.95 11.09 12.20
N GLN A 60 -2.85 10.29 12.76
CA GLN A 60 -2.59 9.00 13.38
C GLN A 60 -3.43 7.88 12.74
N ASP A 61 -2.93 6.64 12.87
CA ASP A 61 -3.57 5.46 12.31
C ASP A 61 -4.97 5.23 12.92
N SER A 62 -5.11 5.43 14.24
CA SER A 62 -6.35 5.21 14.99
C SER A 62 -7.52 6.08 14.55
N GLU A 63 -7.25 7.18 13.86
CA GLU A 63 -8.28 8.07 13.32
C GLU A 63 -9.00 7.42 12.12
N CYS A 64 -8.36 6.48 11.42
CA CYS A 64 -8.89 5.83 10.23
C CYS A 64 -9.64 4.54 10.60
N HIS A 65 -10.77 4.25 9.97
CA HIS A 65 -11.47 2.96 10.13
C HIS A 65 -10.56 1.77 9.77
N SER A 66 -9.65 1.98 8.81
CA SER A 66 -8.66 0.99 8.38
C SER A 66 -7.42 0.96 9.27
N ASN A 67 -7.32 1.74 10.35
CA ASN A 67 -6.12 1.89 11.17
C ASN A 67 -4.82 2.11 10.36
N CYS A 68 -4.89 2.89 9.28
CA CYS A 68 -3.79 3.10 8.33
C CYS A 68 -3.77 4.55 7.83
N CYS A 69 -2.85 5.35 8.34
CA CYS A 69 -2.63 6.75 7.99
C CYS A 69 -1.26 6.93 7.31
N VAL A 70 -1.26 6.93 5.98
CA VAL A 70 -0.02 6.93 5.18
C VAL A 70 0.22 8.28 4.50
N THR A 71 1.49 8.65 4.36
CA THR A 71 1.91 9.90 3.71
C THR A 71 1.67 9.86 2.20
N ASN A 72 1.12 10.93 1.64
CA ASN A 72 0.98 11.13 0.21
C ASN A 72 2.35 11.45 -0.42
N SER A 73 2.69 10.82 -1.53
CA SER A 73 3.98 11.07 -2.18
C SER A 73 4.05 12.43 -2.89
N LEU A 74 2.91 13.07 -3.19
CA LEU A 74 2.81 14.37 -3.86
C LEU A 74 2.80 15.55 -2.87
N ASN A 75 2.44 15.31 -1.62
CA ASN A 75 2.31 16.33 -0.58
C ASN A 75 2.59 15.68 0.79
N PRO A 76 3.39 16.29 1.69
CA PRO A 76 3.64 15.77 3.04
C PRO A 76 2.41 15.48 3.92
N GLN A 77 1.19 15.78 3.46
CA GLN A 77 -0.05 15.39 4.11
C GLN A 77 -0.26 13.87 4.13
N LYS A 78 -0.85 13.36 5.21
CA LYS A 78 -1.21 11.94 5.35
C LYS A 78 -2.71 11.73 5.13
N PHE A 79 -3.06 10.56 4.61
CA PHE A 79 -4.45 10.19 4.33
C PHE A 79 -4.73 8.74 4.74
N CYS A 80 -5.97 8.47 5.08
CA CYS A 80 -6.43 7.12 5.40
C CYS A 80 -6.40 6.22 4.15
N THR A 81 -5.82 5.03 4.27
CA THR A 81 -5.79 4.02 3.18
C THR A 81 -6.31 2.67 3.64
N PRO A 82 -6.82 1.81 2.74
CA PRO A 82 -7.30 0.49 3.14
C PRO A 82 -6.15 -0.42 3.60
N GLN A 83 -6.49 -1.44 4.38
CA GLN A 83 -5.61 -2.57 4.67
C GLN A 83 -5.74 -3.65 3.59
N THR A 84 -4.65 -4.39 3.38
CA THR A 84 -4.69 -5.66 2.67
C THR A 84 -5.29 -6.75 3.56
N ILE A 85 -5.62 -7.92 2.99
CA ILE A 85 -6.10 -9.09 3.75
C ILE A 85 -5.13 -9.57 4.84
N PHE A 86 -3.85 -9.17 4.74
CA PHE A 86 -2.80 -9.47 5.70
C PHE A 86 -2.62 -8.38 6.77
N GLN A 87 -3.59 -7.47 6.91
CA GLN A 87 -3.56 -6.34 7.86
C GLN A 87 -2.38 -5.37 7.64
N GLN A 88 -1.87 -5.30 6.42
CA GLN A 88 -0.82 -4.34 6.04
C GLN A 88 -1.44 -3.11 5.38
N CYS A 89 -0.98 -1.92 5.78
CA CYS A 89 -1.41 -0.67 5.16
C CYS A 89 -0.96 -0.60 3.71
N VAL A 90 -1.90 -0.26 2.82
CA VAL A 90 -1.55 0.00 1.42
C VAL A 90 -0.84 1.35 1.34
N PRO A 91 0.41 1.41 0.86
CA PRO A 91 1.10 2.67 0.71
C PRO A 91 0.37 3.52 -0.33
N TRP A 92 0.35 4.84 -0.10
CA TRP A 92 -0.25 5.76 -1.05
C TRP A 92 0.51 5.72 -2.38
N ARG A 93 -0.24 5.72 -3.49
CA ARG A 93 0.31 5.78 -4.85
C ARG A 93 -0.45 6.82 -5.68
N LYS A 94 0.25 7.47 -6.61
CA LYS A 94 -0.25 8.52 -7.49
C LYS A 94 -1.41 8.02 -8.37
N PRO A 95 -2.50 8.79 -8.50
CA PRO A 95 -3.58 8.47 -9.42
C PRO A 95 -3.18 8.76 -10.88
N ASN A 96 -4.04 8.37 -11.82
CA ASN A 96 -3.79 8.59 -13.24
C ASN A 96 -3.66 10.08 -13.58
N GLY A 97 -2.81 10.41 -14.55
CA GLY A 97 -2.57 11.79 -15.00
C GLY A 97 -1.46 12.53 -14.25
N HIS A 98 -0.93 11.97 -13.16
CA HIS A 98 0.22 12.56 -12.45
C HIS A 98 1.56 12.09 -13.03
N SER A 99 2.56 12.96 -13.02
CA SER A 99 3.91 12.64 -13.49
C SER A 99 4.58 11.57 -12.61
N CYS A 100 5.33 10.69 -13.26
CA CYS A 100 5.97 9.55 -12.60
C CYS A 100 7.35 9.25 -13.19
N LEU A 101 8.22 8.67 -12.37
CA LEU A 101 9.56 8.23 -12.81
C LEU A 101 9.59 6.72 -13.08
N TYR A 102 8.96 5.95 -12.19
CA TYR A 102 8.86 4.49 -12.25
C TYR A 102 7.44 4.02 -11.91
N HIS A 103 7.13 2.77 -12.25
CA HIS A 103 5.77 2.23 -12.18
C HIS A 103 5.20 2.17 -10.75
N GLY A 104 6.03 1.89 -9.73
CA GLY A 104 5.61 1.73 -8.34
C GLY A 104 5.01 2.99 -7.71
N GLU A 105 5.28 4.16 -8.29
CA GLU A 105 4.64 5.42 -7.86
C GLU A 105 3.15 5.46 -8.19
N CYS A 106 2.68 4.70 -9.19
CA CYS A 106 1.32 4.77 -9.71
C CYS A 106 0.42 3.70 -9.10
N HIS A 107 -0.83 4.06 -8.79
CA HIS A 107 -1.83 3.10 -8.29
C HIS A 107 -2.03 1.91 -9.25
N SER A 108 -2.05 2.21 -10.54
CA SER A 108 -2.17 1.23 -11.63
C SER A 108 -0.89 0.42 -11.89
N GLU A 109 0.24 0.82 -11.32
CA GLU A 109 1.58 0.33 -11.70
C GLU A 109 1.93 0.56 -13.17
N CYS A 110 1.36 1.58 -13.80
CA CYS A 110 1.71 1.97 -15.16
C CYS A 110 2.24 3.40 -15.19
N CYS A 111 3.55 3.53 -15.40
CA CYS A 111 4.21 4.81 -15.65
C CYS A 111 4.68 4.85 -17.10
N VAL A 112 3.87 5.46 -17.98
CA VAL A 112 4.12 5.44 -19.42
C VAL A 112 4.10 6.84 -20.02
N ARG A 113 4.74 6.97 -21.18
CA ARG A 113 4.68 8.18 -21.99
C ARG A 113 3.27 8.34 -22.56
N THR A 114 2.78 9.58 -22.61
CA THR A 114 1.42 9.92 -23.09
C THR A 114 1.43 10.75 -24.39
N GLY A 115 2.61 11.07 -24.95
CA GLY A 115 2.73 11.89 -26.16
C GLY A 115 4.16 11.95 -26.71
N TYR A 116 4.47 12.97 -27.52
CA TYR A 116 5.82 13.21 -28.03
C TYR A 116 6.79 13.82 -27.00
N SER A 117 6.35 14.26 -25.82
CA SER A 117 7.27 14.64 -24.74
C SER A 117 7.90 13.39 -24.11
N LEU A 118 9.11 13.49 -23.54
CA LEU A 118 9.73 12.38 -22.80
C LEU A 118 9.09 12.14 -21.42
N GLU A 119 8.17 13.01 -21.02
CA GLU A 119 7.45 12.93 -19.76
C GLU A 119 6.58 11.68 -19.69
N ARG A 120 6.49 11.12 -18.48
CA ARG A 120 5.71 9.92 -18.19
C ARG A 120 4.67 10.27 -17.14
N PHE A 121 3.51 9.68 -17.30
CA PHE A 121 2.38 9.88 -16.41
C PHE A 121 1.81 8.53 -15.99
N CYS A 122 1.19 8.51 -14.82
CA CYS A 122 0.41 7.38 -14.38
C CYS A 122 -0.79 7.18 -15.30
N THR A 123 -0.98 5.97 -15.80
CA THR A 123 -2.12 5.63 -16.69
C THR A 123 -2.85 4.40 -16.19
N SER A 124 -4.10 4.21 -16.58
CA SER A 124 -4.83 2.99 -16.24
C SER A 124 -4.26 1.77 -16.97
N LYS A 125 -4.32 0.60 -16.31
CA LYS A 125 -4.18 -0.68 -17.01
C LYS A 125 -5.37 -0.88 -17.96
N THR A 126 -5.16 -1.63 -19.05
CA THR A 126 -6.26 -2.10 -19.90
C THR A 126 -7.10 -3.16 -19.17
N ILE A 127 -8.20 -3.59 -19.80
CA ILE A 127 -8.99 -4.74 -19.33
C ILE A 127 -8.17 -6.02 -19.18
N PHE A 128 -7.03 -6.13 -19.88
CA PHE A 128 -6.10 -7.25 -19.80
C PHE A 128 -4.99 -7.04 -18.77
N LEU A 129 -5.13 -6.05 -17.88
CA LEU A 129 -4.16 -5.68 -16.84
C LEU A 129 -2.78 -5.26 -17.39
N GLN A 130 -2.73 -4.79 -18.64
CA GLN A 130 -1.50 -4.37 -19.31
C GLN A 130 -1.36 -2.85 -19.34
N CYS A 131 -0.13 -2.36 -19.15
CA CYS A 131 0.21 -0.97 -19.42
C CYS A 131 0.41 -0.76 -20.92
N VAL A 132 -0.41 0.10 -21.52
CA VAL A 132 -0.26 0.46 -22.94
C VAL A 132 0.41 1.83 -23.03
N PRO A 133 1.66 1.91 -23.54
CA PRO A 133 2.30 3.19 -23.76
C PRO A 133 1.66 3.91 -24.95
N TRP A 134 1.74 5.24 -24.95
CA TRP A 134 1.41 6.03 -26.14
C TRP A 134 2.29 5.62 -27.32
N ARG A 135 1.68 5.63 -28.52
CA ARG A 135 2.33 5.27 -29.78
C ARG A 135 2.09 6.35 -30.83
N LYS A 136 3.08 6.53 -31.71
CA LYS A 136 3.10 7.48 -32.83
C LYS A 136 2.06 7.14 -33.88
N ARG A 137 1.58 8.15 -34.60
CA ARG A 137 0.59 8.02 -35.69
C ARG A 137 1.26 7.62 -36.99
N ASP A 138 0.45 7.15 -37.95
CA ASP A 138 0.93 6.83 -39.29
C ASP A 138 1.57 8.07 -39.95
N GLY A 139 2.70 7.86 -40.64
CA GLY A 139 3.53 8.90 -41.24
C GLY A 139 4.68 9.40 -40.34
N ASP A 140 4.60 9.21 -39.02
CA ASP A 140 5.64 9.65 -38.08
C ASP A 140 6.94 8.85 -38.25
N LEU A 141 8.07 9.51 -37.98
CA LEU A 141 9.38 8.84 -37.94
C LEU A 141 9.45 7.84 -36.80
N CYS A 142 9.99 6.66 -37.07
CA CYS A 142 10.12 5.58 -36.10
C CYS A 142 11.44 4.84 -36.24
N TYR A 143 11.86 4.18 -35.17
CA TYR A 143 13.04 3.31 -35.17
C TYR A 143 12.69 1.84 -34.94
N VAL A 144 11.61 1.59 -34.20
CA VAL A 144 11.14 0.24 -33.85
C VAL A 144 9.63 0.14 -33.98
N HIS A 145 9.14 -1.05 -34.33
CA HIS A 145 7.73 -1.35 -34.51
C HIS A 145 6.84 -0.89 -33.35
N LYS A 146 7.26 -1.13 -32.10
CA LYS A 146 6.48 -0.79 -30.89
C LYS A 146 6.21 0.70 -30.69
N GLU A 147 6.93 1.58 -31.39
CA GLU A 147 6.69 3.02 -31.34
C GLU A 147 5.43 3.42 -32.10
N CYS A 148 4.99 2.64 -33.09
CA CYS A 148 3.88 2.98 -33.97
C CYS A 148 2.57 2.39 -33.47
N TRP A 149 1.46 3.12 -33.61
CA TRP A 149 0.14 2.62 -33.19
C TRP A 149 -0.24 1.33 -33.91
N SER A 150 0.04 1.27 -35.22
CA SER A 150 -0.07 0.09 -36.08
C SER A 150 0.92 -1.03 -35.77
N GLN A 151 1.91 -0.78 -34.90
CA GLN A 151 3.07 -1.64 -34.66
C GLN A 151 3.89 -1.93 -35.93
N CYS A 152 3.82 -1.04 -36.93
CA CYS A 152 4.55 -1.17 -38.20
C CYS A 152 5.46 0.03 -38.40
N CYS A 153 6.77 -0.20 -38.31
CA CYS A 153 7.79 0.80 -38.62
C CYS A 153 8.59 0.32 -39.83
N LEU A 154 8.32 0.86 -41.01
CA LEU A 154 8.96 0.40 -42.25
C LEU A 154 9.66 1.53 -42.99
N ARG A 155 10.73 1.16 -43.68
CA ARG A 155 11.42 1.99 -44.67
C ARG A 155 10.84 1.70 -46.05
N LEU A 156 10.21 2.69 -46.67
CA LEU A 156 9.54 2.53 -47.98
C LEU A 156 10.51 2.54 -49.17
N ARG A 157 11.68 3.17 -49.02
CA ARG A 157 12.77 3.22 -50.02
C ARG A 157 14.12 3.12 -49.32
N GLU A 158 15.14 2.53 -49.94
CA GLU A 158 16.47 2.29 -49.33
C GLU A 158 17.09 3.51 -48.63
N ILE A 159 16.88 4.71 -49.18
CA ILE A 159 17.46 5.97 -48.69
C ILE A 159 16.54 6.70 -47.70
N SER A 160 15.25 6.35 -47.65
CA SER A 160 14.27 7.05 -46.82
C SER A 160 14.36 6.66 -45.33
N PRO A 161 14.03 7.57 -44.39
CA PRO A 161 13.88 7.18 -43.00
C PRO A 161 12.64 6.28 -42.83
N ALA A 162 12.68 5.39 -41.83
CA ALA A 162 11.55 4.53 -41.51
C ALA A 162 10.40 5.35 -40.90
N ARG A 163 9.17 4.99 -41.25
CA ARG A 163 7.95 5.66 -40.82
C ARG A 163 6.91 4.67 -40.34
N CYS A 164 6.03 5.14 -39.47
CA CYS A 164 4.84 4.40 -39.07
C CYS A 164 3.90 4.27 -40.27
N ILE A 165 3.43 3.06 -40.55
CA ILE A 165 2.48 2.79 -41.63
C ILE A 165 1.30 1.98 -41.10
N PRO A 166 0.10 2.06 -41.68
CA PRO A 166 -1.01 1.21 -41.27
C PRO A 166 -0.73 -0.26 -41.58
N ARG A 167 -1.35 -1.16 -40.82
CA ARG A 167 -1.43 -2.58 -41.18
C ARG A 167 -2.41 -2.75 -42.34
N SER A 168 -2.03 -3.52 -43.36
CA SER A 168 -2.84 -3.72 -44.56
C SER A 168 -3.05 -5.21 -44.88
N GLY A 169 -4.07 -5.49 -45.70
CA GLY A 169 -4.48 -6.83 -46.11
C GLY A 169 -5.27 -7.61 -45.04
N ILE A 170 -5.73 -8.81 -45.42
CA ILE A 170 -6.55 -9.69 -44.57
C ILE A 170 -5.79 -10.13 -43.31
N LEU A 171 -4.47 -10.27 -43.41
CA LEU A 171 -3.60 -10.70 -42.33
C LEU A 171 -3.03 -9.54 -41.49
N ALA A 172 -3.45 -8.29 -41.76
CA ALA A 172 -2.99 -7.09 -41.06
C ALA A 172 -1.45 -7.01 -40.97
N GLN A 173 -0.77 -7.21 -42.10
CA GLN A 173 0.68 -7.23 -42.18
C GLN A 173 1.25 -5.82 -42.38
N CYS A 174 2.52 -5.64 -42.03
CA CYS A 174 3.26 -4.43 -42.35
C CYS A 174 3.70 -4.54 -43.82
N LEU A 175 2.90 -4.01 -44.75
CA LEU A 175 3.23 -4.00 -46.17
C LEU A 175 3.35 -2.55 -46.66
N PRO A 176 4.36 -2.24 -47.49
CA PRO A 176 4.44 -0.94 -48.17
C PRO A 176 3.22 -0.78 -49.10
N MET A 177 2.53 0.35 -48.96
CA MET A 177 1.34 0.72 -49.76
C MET A 177 1.75 1.52 -51.00
#